data_AF-A0A453EUF9-F1
#
_entry.id   AF-A0A453EUF9-F1
#
_cell.length_a   1.000
_cell.length_b   1.000
_cell.length_c   1.000
_cell.angle_alpha   90.00
_cell.angle_beta   90.00
_cell.angle_gamma   90.00
#
_symmetry.space_group_name_H-M   'P 1'
#
loop_
_entity.id
_entity.type
_entity.pdbx_description
1 polymer ?
#
loop_
_entity_poly.entity_id
_entity_poly.type
_entity_poly.pdbx_seq_one_letter_code
_entity_poly.pdbx_strand_id
1 'polypeptide(L)' 'MDMTYAATDVVVSRAGSVACTEILVTGKPAILIPLPTIVDDHQTKNAYIMADVMGARVITEDELDSSSLTCIIDEIVGM' A
#
# COMPACT_ATOMS: atom_id res chain seq x y z
N MET A 1 -14.51 -10.72 2.25
CA MET A 1 -13.81 -9.44 2.44
C MET A 1 -13.23 -9.37 3.84
N ASP A 2 -14.05 -9.29 4.89
CA ASP A 2 -13.59 -9.07 6.26
C ASP A 2 -12.63 -10.14 6.79
N MET A 3 -12.90 -11.43 6.56
CA MET A 3 -12.02 -12.50 7.06
C MET A 3 -10.61 -12.46 6.43
N THR A 4 -10.50 -12.01 5.18
CA THR A 4 -9.20 -11.92 4.48
C THR A 4 -8.38 -10.78 5.05
N TYR A 5 -8.96 -9.58 5.15
CA TYR A 5 -8.28 -8.45 5.80
C TYR A 5 -7.95 -8.78 7.26
N ALA A 6 -8.88 -9.39 8.01
CA ALA A 6 -8.66 -9.77 9.40
C ALA A 6 -7.45 -10.70 9.57
N ALA A 7 -7.30 -11.69 8.69
CA ALA A 7 -6.20 -12.67 8.73
C ALA A 7 -4.87 -12.16 8.11
N THR A 8 -4.85 -10.95 7.55
CA THR A 8 -3.67 -10.40 6.87
C THR A 8 -2.84 -9.53 7.81
N ASP A 9 -1.51 -9.67 7.78
CA ASP A 9 -0.57 -8.81 8.50
C ASP A 9 -0.24 -7.53 7.73
N VAL A 10 -0.10 -7.63 6.40
CA VAL A 10 0.20 -6.50 5.50
C VAL A 10 -0.53 -6.63 4.16
N VAL A 11 -1.08 -5.53 3.67
CA VAL A 11 -1.75 -5.45 2.37
C VAL A 11 -0.81 -4.85 1.34
N VAL A 12 -0.63 -5.51 0.20
CA VAL A 12 0.08 -4.95 -0.96
C VAL A 12 -0.96 -4.64 -2.05
N SER A 13 -1.05 -3.39 -2.48
CA SER A 13 -2.06 -2.98 -3.45
C SER A 13 -1.61 -1.79 -4.30
N ARG A 14 -2.27 -1.63 -5.45
CA ARG A 14 -2.31 -0.35 -6.16
C ARG A 14 -3.12 0.66 -5.34
N ALA A 15 -2.78 1.95 -5.43
CA ALA A 15 -3.41 3.02 -4.65
C ALA A 15 -4.74 3.52 -5.26
N GLY A 16 -5.59 2.58 -5.68
CA GLY A 16 -6.93 2.87 -6.21
C GLY A 16 -7.92 3.21 -5.09
N SER A 17 -8.87 4.11 -5.36
CA SER A 17 -9.78 4.67 -4.34
C SER A 17 -10.54 3.62 -3.50
N VAL A 18 -11.01 2.54 -4.13
CA VAL A 18 -11.73 1.47 -3.41
C VAL A 18 -10.80 0.74 -2.45
N ALA A 19 -9.63 0.28 -2.93
CA ALA A 19 -8.65 -0.40 -2.10
C ALA A 19 -8.15 0.50 -0.95
N CYS A 20 -7.86 1.78 -1.23
CA CYS A 20 -7.51 2.75 -0.20
C CYS A 20 -8.59 2.87 0.88
N THR A 21 -9.86 2.88 0.48
CA THR A 21 -10.99 2.94 1.43
C THR A 21 -11.07 1.68 2.28
N GLU A 22 -10.96 0.50 1.69
CA GLU A 22 -10.99 -0.77 2.43
C GLU A 22 -9.81 -0.89 3.41
N ILE A 23 -8.61 -0.48 3.00
CA ILE A 23 -7.43 -0.45 3.86
C ILE A 23 -7.62 0.53 5.03
N LEU A 24 -8.14 1.73 4.77
CA LEU A 24 -8.43 2.71 5.83
C LEU A 24 -9.46 2.20 6.83
N VAL A 25 -10.54 1.57 6.35
CA VAL A 25 -11.59 1.01 7.21
C VAL A 25 -11.07 -0.15 8.05
N THR A 26 -10.22 -1.00 7.48
CA THR A 26 -9.66 -2.17 8.17
C THR A 26 -8.45 -1.85 9.04
N GLY A 27 -7.83 -0.68 8.86
CA GLY A 27 -6.66 -0.24 9.61
C GLY A 27 -5.42 -1.11 9.40
N LYS A 28 -5.36 -1.85 8.28
CA LYS A 28 -4.28 -2.80 8.02
C LYS A 28 -3.02 -2.08 7.52
N PRO A 29 -1.82 -2.47 8.01
CA PRO A 29 -0.57 -2.01 7.41
C PRO A 29 -0.59 -2.24 5.90
N ALA A 30 -0.08 -1.28 5.13
CA ALA A 30 -0.16 -1.34 3.68
C ALA A 30 1.11 -0.87 2.99
N ILE A 31 1.43 -1.55 1.89
CA ILE A 31 2.43 -1.17 0.89
C ILE A 31 1.68 -0.82 -0.39
N LEU A 32 1.83 0.42 -0.83
CA LEU A 32 1.11 0.99 -1.96
C LEU A 32 2.04 1.20 -3.14
N ILE A 33 1.66 0.64 -4.29
CA ILE A 33 2.42 0.69 -5.53
C ILE A 33 1.61 1.46 -6.57
N PRO A 34 1.63 2.81 -6.58
CA PRO A 34 0.78 3.58 -7.48
C PRO A 34 1.11 3.27 -8.95
N LEU A 35 0.07 3.18 -9.78
CA LEU A 35 0.25 3.02 -11.23
C LEU A 35 0.74 4.34 -11.86
N PRO A 36 1.87 4.34 -12.59
CA PRO A 36 2.48 5.55 -13.14
C PRO A 36 1.71 6.14 -14.34
N THR A 37 0.81 5.37 -14.94
CA THR A 37 0.10 5.73 -16.19
C THR A 37 -1.31 6.28 -15.94
N ILE A 38 -1.69 6.52 -14.69
CA ILE A 38 -3.04 7.00 -14.35
C ILE A 38 -3.17 8.49 -14.66
N VAL A 39 -4.25 8.84 -15.36
CA VAL A 39 -4.63 10.23 -15.65
C VAL A 39 -4.67 11.05 -14.36
N ASP A 40 -4.06 12.22 -14.38
CA ASP A 40 -3.95 13.17 -13.25
C ASP A 40 -3.19 12.68 -12.00
N ASP A 41 -2.50 11.54 -12.11
CA ASP A 41 -1.62 10.99 -11.08
C ASP A 41 -2.34 10.76 -9.72
N HIS A 42 -3.62 10.40 -9.79
CA HIS A 42 -4.47 10.25 -8.60
C HIS A 42 -4.03 9.12 -7.67
N GLN A 43 -3.44 8.04 -8.21
CA GLN A 43 -2.95 6.95 -7.37
C GLN A 43 -1.75 7.36 -6.53
N THR A 44 -0.80 8.11 -7.10
CA THR A 44 0.37 8.62 -6.38
C THR A 44 -0.06 9.54 -5.25
N LYS A 45 -1.01 10.45 -5.51
CA LYS A 45 -1.61 11.30 -4.47
C LYS A 45 -2.25 10.48 -3.35
N ASN A 46 -3.07 9.48 -3.68
CA ASN A 46 -3.67 8.60 -2.67
C ASN A 46 -2.60 7.87 -1.85
N ALA A 47 -1.56 7.35 -2.51
CA ALA A 47 -0.48 6.62 -1.85
C ALA A 47 0.23 7.50 -0.81
N TYR A 48 0.62 8.72 -1.21
CA TYR A 48 1.28 9.65 -0.30
C TYR A 48 0.35 10.16 0.82
N ILE A 49 -0.94 10.39 0.54
CA ILE A 49 -1.90 10.72 1.60
C ILE A 49 -2.03 9.58 2.61
N MET A 50 -2.10 8.33 2.16
CA MET A 50 -2.15 7.18 3.06
C MET A 50 -0.84 7.00 3.85
N ALA A 51 0.30 7.31 3.24
CA ALA A 51 1.58 7.32 3.95
C ALA A 51 1.58 8.33 5.09
N ASP A 52 1.08 9.55 4.85
CA ASP A 52 0.99 10.62 5.84
C ASP A 52 -0.04 10.30 6.95
N VAL A 53 -1.23 9.82 6.58
CA VAL A 53 -2.35 9.64 7.51
C VAL A 53 -2.21 8.39 8.37
N MET A 54 -1.72 7.28 7.82
CA MET A 54 -1.70 5.98 8.51
C MET A 54 -0.35 5.25 8.44
N GLY A 55 0.70 5.88 7.91
CA GLY A 55 2.03 5.28 7.85
C GLY A 55 2.18 4.19 6.79
N ALA A 56 1.31 4.15 5.78
CA ALA A 56 1.47 3.23 4.65
C ALA A 56 2.82 3.45 3.96
N ARG A 57 3.44 2.37 3.48
CA ARG A 57 4.68 2.43 2.69
C ARG A 57 4.32 2.64 1.23
N VAL A 58 5.15 3.41 0.51
CA VAL A 58 4.96 3.66 -0.92
C VAL A 58 6.22 3.19 -1.63
N ILE A 59 6.04 2.37 -2.67
CA ILE A 59 7.10 2.00 -3.61
C ILE A 59 6.61 2.39 -5.00
N THR A 60 7.41 3.13 -5.76
CA THR A 60 7.01 3.43 -7.14
C THR A 60 7.24 2.18 -8.00
N GLU A 61 6.55 2.09 -9.13
CA GLU A 61 6.65 0.91 -10.00
C GLU A 61 8.04 0.73 -10.62
N ASP A 62 8.82 1.81 -10.76
CA ASP A 62 10.22 1.78 -11.18
C ASP A 62 11.19 1.36 -10.07
N GLU A 63 10.84 1.57 -8.80
CA GLU A 63 11.59 1.11 -7.63
C GLU A 63 11.22 -0.32 -7.22
N LEU A 64 10.12 -0.86 -7.75
CA LEU A 64 9.62 -2.18 -7.38
C LEU A 64 10.48 -3.30 -7.94
N ASP A 65 11.12 -4.04 -7.03
CA ASP A 65 11.74 -5.33 -7.29
C ASP A 65 11.54 -6.28 -6.09
N SER A 66 12.03 -7.52 -6.21
CA SER A 66 11.90 -8.51 -5.14
C SER A 66 12.61 -8.08 -3.85
N SER A 67 13.73 -7.36 -3.94
CA SER A 67 14.56 -7.00 -2.79
C SER A 67 13.93 -5.86 -2.00
N SER A 68 13.54 -4.81 -2.71
CA SER A 68 12.85 -3.63 -2.18
C SER A 68 11.52 -3.99 -1.54
N LEU A 69 10.70 -4.85 -2.17
CA LEU A 69 9.45 -5.32 -1.59
C LEU A 69 9.68 -6.16 -0.33
N THR A 70 10.64 -7.09 -0.35
CA THR A 70 10.96 -7.94 0.81
C THR A 70 11.45 -7.10 1.98
N CYS A 71 12.35 -6.13 1.73
CA CYS A 71 12.85 -5.21 2.75
C CYS A 71 11.71 -4.49 3.49
N ILE A 72 10.72 -3.98 2.75
CA ILE A 72 9.58 -3.29 3.36
C ILE A 72 8.67 -4.26 4.13
N ILE A 73 8.48 -5.48 3.63
CA ILE A 73 7.70 -6.51 4.33
C ILE A 73 8.36 -6.84 5.67
N ASP A 74 9.67 -7.06 5.68
CA ASP A 74 10.44 -7.37 6.89
C ASP A 74 10.37 -6.22 7.91
N GLU A 75 10.45 -4.96 7.46
CA GLU A 75 10.24 -3.78 8.30
C GLU A 75 8.85 -3.74 8.96
N ILE A 76 7.80 -4.13 8.23
CA ILE A 76 6.42 -4.07 8.73
C ILE A 76 6.12 -5.23 9.68
N VAL A 77 6.58 -6.44 9.35
CA VAL A 77 6.29 -7.66 10.11
C VAL A 77 7.29 -7.88 11.27
N GLY A 78 8.43 -7.18 11.25
CA GLY A 78 9.46 -7.25 12.29
C GLY A 78 10.35 -8.48 12.19
N MET A 79 10.69 -8.90 10.96
CA MET A 79 11.60 -10.02 10.68
C MET A 79 13.03 -9.56 10.38
#